data_AF-A0A1C0U872-F1
#
_entry.id   AF-A0A1C0U872-F1
#
_cell.length_a   1.000
_cell.length_b   1.000
_cell.length_c   1.000
_cell.angle_alpha   90.00
_cell.angle_beta   90.00
_cell.angle_gamma   90.00
#
_symmetry.space_group_name_H-M   'P 1'
#
loop_
_entity.id
_entity.type
_entity.pdbx_description
1 polymer ?
#
loop_
_entity_poly.entity_id
_entity_poly.type
_entity_poly.pdbx_seq_one_letter_code
_entity_poly.pdbx_strand_id
1 'polypeptide(L)'
;MPEAACYLSPDPLGLAGGVNPYSYVHNPANWVDPLGLTGCPVKEFDIVPYRPTTSPLENHHGVLDIWMAKNVPEYGGKYPKNSPTIALSKDAHDATKSTYRDWLREKTGKPVGGKIDWNNISNREMHKLTEKMFDSANVPQVNRGAYYRALNQYLYSGSFDPVKF
;
A
#
# COMPACT_ATOMS: atom_id res chain seq x y z
N MET A 1 -17.10 -31.61 -5.42
CA MET A 1 -17.50 -30.23 -5.75
C MET A 1 -17.15 -29.39 -4.54
N PRO A 2 -16.19 -28.45 -4.60
CA PRO A 2 -16.07 -27.46 -3.55
C PRO A 2 -16.67 -26.14 -4.02
N GLU A 3 -17.54 -25.62 -3.16
CA GLU A 3 -18.21 -24.34 -3.21
C GLU A 3 -17.27 -23.14 -3.36
N ALA A 4 -17.84 -22.09 -3.93
CA ALA A 4 -17.21 -20.86 -4.39
C ALA A 4 -16.30 -20.18 -3.34
N ALA A 5 -15.03 -20.01 -3.68
CA ALA A 5 -14.13 -19.02 -3.08
C ALA A 5 -14.14 -17.73 -3.92
N CYS A 6 -15.34 -17.14 -4.10
CA CYS A 6 -15.51 -15.87 -4.80
C CYS A 6 -15.84 -14.80 -3.75
N TYR A 7 -15.03 -13.73 -3.70
CA TYR A 7 -15.42 -12.53 -2.96
C TYR A 7 -16.73 -11.99 -3.57
N LEU A 8 -17.76 -11.83 -2.73
CA LEU A 8 -19.10 -11.37 -3.11
C LEU A 8 -19.22 -9.83 -3.15
N SER A 9 -18.11 -9.11 -3.04
CA SER A 9 -18.06 -7.65 -3.05
C SER A 9 -16.96 -7.18 -4.01
N PRO A 10 -17.18 -6.12 -4.82
CA PRO A 10 -16.13 -5.55 -5.66
C PRO A 10 -14.92 -5.10 -4.82
N ASP A 11 -13.69 -5.25 -5.35
CA ASP A 11 -12.49 -4.70 -4.73
C ASP A 11 -12.69 -3.18 -4.49
N PRO A 12 -12.64 -2.69 -3.24
CA PRO A 12 -12.88 -1.28 -2.94
C PRO A 12 -11.88 -0.33 -3.61
N LEU A 13 -10.73 -0.81 -4.10
CA LEU A 13 -9.77 -0.02 -4.89
C LEU A 13 -10.12 0.04 -6.38
N GLY A 14 -11.14 -0.69 -6.85
CA GLY A 14 -11.67 -0.56 -8.21
C GLY A 14 -10.60 -0.67 -9.31
N LEU A 15 -9.56 -1.49 -9.10
CA LEU A 15 -8.53 -1.81 -10.09
C LEU A 15 -9.13 -2.69 -11.20
N ALA A 16 -10.07 -2.15 -11.98
CA ALA A 16 -10.86 -2.91 -12.92
C ALA A 16 -9.98 -3.52 -14.05
N GLY A 17 -9.94 -4.86 -14.07
CA GLY A 17 -10.07 -5.68 -15.28
C GLY A 17 -8.94 -5.58 -16.31
N GLY A 18 -7.83 -6.29 -16.06
CA GLY A 18 -6.95 -6.76 -17.13
C GLY A 18 -7.18 -8.25 -17.35
N VAL A 19 -7.96 -8.63 -18.37
CA VAL A 19 -8.19 -9.99 -18.95
C VAL A 19 -8.38 -11.22 -18.04
N ASN A 20 -8.33 -11.08 -16.72
CA ASN A 20 -8.57 -12.14 -15.76
C ASN A 20 -9.03 -11.54 -14.42
N PRO A 21 -10.35 -11.48 -14.15
CA PRO A 21 -10.88 -10.99 -12.87
C PRO A 21 -10.64 -11.95 -11.68
N TYR A 22 -9.90 -13.04 -11.88
CA TYR A 22 -9.72 -14.15 -10.93
C TYR A 22 -8.26 -14.54 -10.64
N SER A 23 -7.30 -13.61 -10.72
CA SER A 23 -5.90 -13.95 -10.37
C SER A 23 -5.31 -13.03 -9.32
N TYR A 24 -5.68 -13.26 -8.06
CA TYR A 24 -4.69 -13.39 -6.99
C TYR A 24 -4.53 -14.88 -6.69
N VAL A 25 -3.93 -15.62 -7.62
CA VAL A 25 -3.48 -16.98 -7.34
C VAL A 25 -1.96 -17.00 -7.43
N HIS A 26 -1.34 -16.84 -6.27
CA HIS A 26 -0.31 -17.77 -5.88
C HIS A 26 -0.69 -18.32 -4.52
N ASN A 27 -1.21 -19.55 -4.58
CA ASN A 27 -1.20 -20.57 -3.53
C ASN A 27 -1.67 -20.16 -2.11
N PRO A 28 -2.82 -20.64 -1.63
CA PRO A 28 -3.33 -20.34 -0.27
C PRO A 28 -2.57 -21.08 0.85
N ALA A 29 -1.39 -21.64 0.58
CA ALA A 29 -0.57 -22.33 1.56
C ALA A 29 0.70 -21.52 1.85
N ASN A 30 0.87 -21.20 3.13
CA ASN A 30 1.93 -20.41 3.73
C ASN A 30 1.66 -18.90 3.61
N TRP A 31 1.19 -18.29 4.69
CA TRP A 31 1.95 -17.36 5.54
C TRP A 31 1.09 -17.05 6.78
N VAL A 32 0.64 -18.12 7.44
CA VAL A 32 0.25 -18.02 8.84
C VAL A 32 1.56 -18.19 9.58
N ASP A 33 2.10 -17.11 10.14
CA ASP A 33 3.05 -17.22 11.25
C ASP A 33 2.20 -17.47 12.51
N PRO A 34 2.10 -18.71 13.01
CA PRO A 34 1.26 -19.05 14.14
C PRO A 34 1.88 -18.59 15.47
N LEU A 35 3.09 -18.04 15.44
CA LEU A 35 3.83 -17.66 16.63
C LEU A 35 3.73 -16.15 16.80
N GLY A 36 2.77 -15.74 17.62
CA GLY A 36 2.71 -14.39 18.19
C GLY A 36 3.98 -14.05 18.97
N LEU A 37 5.06 -13.71 18.26
CA LEU A 37 6.32 -13.25 18.83
C LEU A 37 6.33 -11.73 18.79
N THR A 38 5.69 -11.14 19.81
CA THR A 38 6.10 -9.88 20.41
C THR A 38 7.60 -9.92 20.69
N GLY A 39 8.44 -9.57 19.72
CA GLY A 39 9.90 -9.57 19.90
C GLY A 39 10.76 -9.37 18.65
N CYS A 40 10.28 -9.71 17.44
CA CYS A 40 11.11 -9.51 16.25
C CYS A 40 11.14 -8.02 15.86
N PRO A 41 12.32 -7.40 15.72
CA PRO A 41 12.43 -6.03 15.23
C PRO A 41 11.85 -5.93 13.82
N VAL A 42 11.28 -4.77 13.50
CA VAL A 42 10.79 -4.48 12.14
C VAL A 42 11.99 -4.48 11.19
N LYS A 43 11.86 -5.16 10.06
CA LYS A 43 12.85 -5.16 8.97
C LYS A 43 12.35 -4.31 7.81
N GLU A 44 13.28 -3.96 6.92
CA GLU A 44 12.93 -3.32 5.67
C GLU A 44 11.97 -4.23 4.87
N PHE A 45 10.97 -3.60 4.26
CA PHE A 45 9.85 -4.16 3.52
C PHE A 45 8.75 -4.88 4.33
N ASP A 46 8.85 -4.93 5.66
CA ASP A 46 7.74 -5.39 6.50
C ASP A 46 6.51 -4.49 6.32
N ILE A 47 5.32 -5.11 6.36
CA ILE A 47 4.05 -4.39 6.34
C ILE A 47 3.61 -4.13 7.77
N VAL A 48 3.70 -2.87 8.18
CA VAL A 48 3.51 -2.45 9.57
C VAL A 48 2.49 -1.32 9.68
N PRO A 49 1.79 -1.21 10.82
CA PRO A 49 0.84 -0.12 11.03
C PRO A 49 1.58 1.21 11.07
N TYR A 50 0.95 2.23 10.51
CA TYR A 50 1.39 3.62 10.62
C TYR A 50 1.46 4.00 12.11
N ARG A 51 2.65 4.35 12.57
CA ARG A 51 2.96 4.69 13.97
C ARG A 51 3.94 5.87 14.03
N PRO A 52 3.99 6.61 15.15
CA PRO A 52 5.03 7.61 15.37
C PRO A 52 6.44 6.98 15.44
N THR A 53 7.40 7.68 14.84
CA THR A 53 8.75 7.25 14.43
C THR A 53 9.76 7.06 15.57
N THR A 54 9.77 5.89 16.20
CA THR A 54 10.88 5.43 17.06
C THR A 54 11.73 4.32 16.40
N SER A 55 11.61 4.16 15.08
CA SER A 55 12.30 3.13 14.28
C SER A 55 13.39 3.76 13.41
N PRO A 56 14.52 3.06 13.14
CA PRO A 56 15.46 3.45 12.09
C PRO A 56 14.87 3.35 10.67
N LEU A 57 13.72 2.68 10.52
CA LEU A 57 12.98 2.56 9.28
C LEU A 57 11.82 3.57 9.24
N GLU A 58 11.57 4.13 8.06
CA GLU A 58 10.49 5.08 7.82
C GLU A 58 9.23 4.34 7.34
N ASN A 59 8.06 4.75 7.84
CA ASN A 59 6.77 4.25 7.35
C ASN A 59 6.43 4.91 6.01
N HIS A 60 6.18 4.11 4.98
CA HIS A 60 5.74 4.59 3.67
C HIS A 60 4.34 4.07 3.32
N HIS A 61 3.41 4.97 3.01
CA HIS A 61 2.13 4.61 2.39
C HIS A 61 2.33 4.40 0.89
N GLY A 62 2.18 3.16 0.41
CA GLY A 62 2.28 2.84 -1.01
C GLY A 62 1.24 3.57 -1.86
N VAL A 63 -0.05 3.42 -1.55
CA VAL A 63 -1.10 4.28 -2.10
C VAL A 63 -1.10 5.58 -1.29
N LEU A 64 -1.04 6.73 -1.97
CA LEU A 64 -0.88 8.01 -1.29
C LEU A 64 -2.04 8.28 -0.32
N ASP A 65 -1.69 8.58 0.93
CA ASP A 65 -2.64 8.89 2.01
C ASP A 65 -3.67 9.95 1.61
N ILE A 66 -3.22 11.04 0.96
CA ILE A 66 -4.10 12.12 0.53
C ILE A 66 -5.09 11.70 -0.56
N TRP A 67 -4.70 10.78 -1.45
CA TRP A 67 -5.59 10.25 -2.47
C TRP A 67 -6.63 9.32 -1.85
N MET A 68 -6.18 8.42 -0.96
CA MET A 68 -7.06 7.51 -0.20
C MET A 68 -8.09 8.31 0.61
N ALA A 69 -7.64 9.30 1.38
CA ALA A 69 -8.49 10.16 2.21
C ALA A 69 -9.55 10.94 1.43
N LYS A 70 -9.37 11.12 0.12
CA LYS A 70 -10.30 11.86 -0.76
C LYS A 70 -11.23 10.94 -1.53
N ASN A 71 -10.77 9.75 -1.90
CA ASN A 71 -11.48 8.88 -2.84
C ASN A 71 -12.02 7.59 -2.21
N VAL A 72 -11.60 7.23 -0.99
CA VAL A 72 -11.98 5.98 -0.32
C VAL A 72 -12.54 6.28 1.07
N PRO A 73 -13.89 6.32 1.23
CA PRO A 73 -14.53 6.61 2.52
C PRO A 73 -14.07 5.70 3.67
N GLU A 74 -13.88 4.41 3.38
CA GLU A 74 -13.48 3.37 4.33
C GLU A 74 -12.07 3.57 4.89
N TYR A 75 -11.23 4.37 4.22
CA TYR A 75 -9.86 4.64 4.67
C TYR A 75 -9.83 5.46 5.97
N GLY A 76 -10.86 6.25 6.26
CA GLY A 76 -10.96 6.98 7.53
C GLY A 76 -10.23 8.33 7.57
N GLY A 77 -9.96 8.94 6.41
CA GLY A 77 -9.37 10.28 6.30
C GLY A 77 -7.85 10.29 6.20
N LYS A 78 -7.22 11.43 6.51
CA LYS A 78 -5.75 11.58 6.39
C LYS A 78 -5.03 11.01 7.60
N TYR A 79 -3.93 10.31 7.34
CA TYR A 79 -3.08 9.64 8.31
C TYR A 79 -3.86 8.82 9.34
N PRO A 80 -4.76 7.93 8.89
CA PRO A 80 -5.58 7.19 9.82
C PRO A 80 -4.70 6.26 10.65
N LYS A 81 -4.99 6.20 11.95
CA LYS A 81 -4.20 5.44 12.92
C LYS A 81 -4.19 3.96 12.53
N ASN A 82 -3.03 3.33 12.63
CA ASN A 82 -2.84 1.92 12.26
C ASN A 82 -3.16 1.60 10.79
N SER A 83 -3.14 2.57 9.88
CA SER A 83 -3.19 2.29 8.44
C SER A 83 -1.96 1.49 7.98
N PRO A 84 -2.07 0.62 6.98
CA PRO A 84 -0.94 -0.20 6.53
C PRO A 84 0.10 0.65 5.80
N THR A 85 1.36 0.42 6.16
CA THR A 85 2.55 1.02 5.56
C THR A 85 3.60 -0.04 5.30
N ILE A 86 4.52 0.23 4.38
CA ILE A 86 5.73 -0.56 4.21
C ILE A 86 6.89 0.13 4.94
N ALA A 87 7.65 -0.63 5.75
CA ALA A 87 8.84 -0.13 6.40
C ALA A 87 9.98 0.00 5.39
N LEU A 88 10.57 1.17 5.23
CA LEU A 88 11.67 1.41 4.29
C LEU A 88 12.90 1.93 5.02
N SER A 89 14.10 1.59 4.53
CA SER A 89 15.28 2.35 4.89
C SER A 89 15.11 3.81 4.49
N LYS A 90 15.89 4.70 5.12
CA LYS A 90 15.88 6.13 4.79
C LYS A 90 16.14 6.36 3.30
N ASP A 91 17.11 5.67 2.72
CA ASP A 91 17.48 5.83 1.30
C ASP A 91 16.37 5.33 0.38
N ALA A 92 15.75 4.19 0.68
CA ALA A 92 14.61 3.68 -0.07
C ALA A 92 13.40 4.63 0.01
N HIS A 93 13.11 5.19 1.19
CA HIS A 93 12.03 6.17 1.33
C HIS A 93 12.32 7.51 0.64
N ASP A 94 13.58 7.96 0.63
CA ASP A 94 13.97 9.16 -0.12
C ASP A 94 13.89 8.92 -1.64
N ALA A 95 14.14 7.69 -2.11
CA ALA A 95 13.90 7.31 -3.50
C ALA A 95 12.42 7.44 -3.89
N THR A 96 11.49 6.95 -3.05
CA THR A 96 10.04 7.10 -3.32
C THR A 96 9.61 8.56 -3.35
N LYS A 97 10.15 9.40 -2.44
CA LYS A 97 9.92 10.85 -2.46
C LYS A 97 10.42 11.49 -3.76
N SER A 98 11.57 11.04 -4.29
CA SER A 98 12.09 11.54 -5.57
C SER A 98 11.13 11.21 -6.71
N THR A 99 10.67 9.96 -6.79
CA THR A 99 9.68 9.53 -7.79
C THR A 99 8.37 10.30 -7.70
N TYR A 100 7.87 10.56 -6.49
CA TYR A 100 6.70 11.40 -6.28
C TYR A 100 6.92 12.84 -6.77
N ARG A 101 8.09 13.44 -6.48
CA ARG A 101 8.42 14.81 -6.92
C ARG A 101 8.51 14.92 -8.44
N ASP A 102 9.00 13.90 -9.11
CA ASP A 102 9.04 13.89 -10.57
C ASP A 102 7.64 13.74 -11.18
N TRP A 103 6.79 12.86 -10.65
CA TRP A 103 5.39 12.80 -11.03
C TRP A 103 4.65 14.13 -10.77
N LEU A 104 4.90 14.79 -9.63
CA LEU A 104 4.32 16.08 -9.30
C LEU A 104 4.76 17.17 -10.29
N ARG A 105 6.05 17.14 -10.69
CA ARG A 105 6.60 18.04 -11.71
C ARG A 105 5.94 17.83 -13.06
N GLU A 106 5.74 16.58 -13.49
CA GLU A 106 5.01 16.26 -14.72
C GLU A 106 3.58 16.79 -14.68
N LYS A 107 2.91 16.69 -13.52
CA LYS A 107 1.51 17.11 -13.37
C LYS A 107 1.30 18.60 -13.26
N THR A 108 2.20 19.31 -12.58
CA THR A 108 1.97 20.71 -12.19
C THR A 108 3.07 21.66 -12.64
N GLY A 109 4.11 21.17 -13.32
CA GLY A 109 5.32 21.92 -13.64
C GLY A 109 6.22 22.22 -12.43
N LYS A 110 5.88 21.71 -11.23
CA LYS A 110 6.62 21.99 -9.97
C LYS A 110 6.96 20.71 -9.23
N PRO A 111 8.22 20.52 -8.80
CA PRO A 111 8.60 19.32 -8.04
C PRO A 111 8.07 19.31 -6.60
N VAL A 112 7.71 20.47 -6.06
CA VAL A 112 7.23 20.65 -4.68
C VAL A 112 6.17 21.74 -4.68
N GLY A 113 5.13 21.58 -3.86
CA GLY A 113 4.05 22.58 -3.72
C GLY A 113 3.11 22.70 -4.92
N GLY A 114 3.20 21.78 -5.88
CA GLY A 114 2.19 21.60 -6.92
C GLY A 114 0.82 21.29 -6.32
N LYS A 115 -0.22 21.96 -6.79
CA LYS A 115 -1.61 21.67 -6.37
C LYS A 115 -2.18 20.60 -7.30
N ILE A 116 -2.57 19.48 -6.72
CA ILE A 116 -3.26 18.38 -7.43
C ILE A 116 -4.73 18.41 -7.04
N ASP A 117 -5.61 18.25 -8.03
CA ASP A 117 -7.00 17.91 -7.77
C ASP A 117 -7.14 16.40 -7.59
N TRP A 118 -7.09 15.97 -6.33
CA TRP A 118 -7.06 14.56 -5.95
C TRP A 118 -8.33 13.78 -6.31
N ASN A 119 -9.47 14.44 -6.56
CA ASN A 119 -10.71 13.78 -6.99
C ASN A 119 -10.64 13.34 -8.45
N ASN A 120 -9.76 13.96 -9.24
CA ASN A 120 -9.60 13.70 -10.67
C ASN A 120 -8.42 12.77 -10.99
N ILE A 121 -7.73 12.26 -9.97
CA ILE A 121 -6.70 11.23 -10.15
C ILE A 121 -7.37 9.86 -10.11
N SER A 122 -7.37 9.14 -11.24
CA SER A 122 -7.97 7.80 -11.33
C SER A 122 -7.23 6.76 -10.49
N ASN A 123 -7.93 5.69 -10.08
CA ASN A 123 -7.36 4.54 -9.37
C ASN A 123 -6.18 3.93 -10.15
N ARG A 124 -6.30 3.85 -11.49
CA ARG A 124 -5.24 3.34 -12.36
C ARG A 124 -3.99 4.21 -12.32
N GLU A 125 -4.16 5.52 -12.30
CA GLU A 125 -3.03 6.45 -12.23
C GLU A 125 -2.35 6.36 -10.86
N MET A 126 -3.13 6.33 -9.79
CA MET A 126 -2.60 6.19 -8.44
C MET A 126 -1.83 4.86 -8.30
N HIS A 127 -2.40 3.75 -8.76
CA HIS A 127 -1.70 2.47 -8.73
C HIS A 127 -0.39 2.48 -9.53
N LYS A 128 -0.36 3.11 -10.72
CA LYS A 128 0.89 3.27 -11.49
C LYS A 128 1.94 4.07 -10.73
N LEU A 129 1.55 5.14 -10.04
CA LEU A 129 2.48 5.92 -9.22
C LEU A 129 2.97 5.12 -8.01
N THR A 130 2.09 4.36 -7.34
CA THR A 130 2.47 3.43 -6.27
C THR A 130 3.50 2.42 -6.72
N GLU A 131 3.27 1.75 -7.86
CA GLU A 131 4.23 0.78 -8.40
C GLU A 131 5.58 1.44 -8.76
N LYS A 132 5.57 2.64 -9.37
CA LYS A 132 6.82 3.38 -9.62
C LYS A 132 7.58 3.72 -8.33
N MET A 133 6.87 4.11 -7.26
CA MET A 133 7.50 4.35 -5.96
C MET A 133 8.09 3.07 -5.39
N PHE A 134 7.36 1.95 -5.45
CA PHE A 134 7.89 0.65 -5.04
C PHE A 134 9.08 0.17 -5.87
N ASP A 135 9.09 0.40 -7.18
CA ASP A 135 10.25 0.14 -8.05
C ASP A 135 11.46 0.96 -7.61
N SER A 136 11.27 2.27 -7.36
CA SER A 136 12.38 3.16 -6.94
C SER A 136 13.01 2.78 -5.60
N ALA A 137 12.22 2.18 -4.71
CA ALA A 137 12.64 1.68 -3.40
C ALA A 137 13.10 0.22 -3.43
N ASN A 138 13.14 -0.42 -4.61
CA ASN A 138 13.47 -1.84 -4.78
C ASN A 138 12.57 -2.77 -3.95
N VAL A 139 11.30 -2.41 -3.73
CA VAL A 139 10.36 -3.23 -2.96
C VAL A 139 10.10 -4.54 -3.71
N PRO A 140 10.38 -5.71 -3.13
CA PRO A 140 10.16 -6.99 -3.79
C PRO A 140 8.67 -7.26 -4.04
N GLN A 141 8.37 -8.01 -5.12
CA GLN A 141 6.98 -8.27 -5.53
C GLN A 141 6.14 -8.95 -4.42
N VAL A 142 6.75 -9.80 -3.61
CA VAL A 142 6.07 -10.48 -2.50
C VAL A 142 5.63 -9.48 -1.41
N ASN A 143 6.43 -8.46 -1.14
CA ASN A 143 6.11 -7.37 -0.20
C ASN A 143 5.02 -6.44 -0.75
N ARG A 144 5.03 -6.15 -2.05
CA ARG A 144 3.94 -5.39 -2.71
C ARG A 144 2.61 -6.13 -2.58
N GLY A 145 2.61 -7.43 -2.87
CA GLY A 145 1.42 -8.26 -2.71
C GLY A 145 0.92 -8.29 -1.27
N ALA A 146 1.80 -8.37 -0.28
CA ALA A 146 1.43 -8.28 1.14
C ALA A 146 0.87 -6.91 1.51
N TYR A 147 1.45 -5.82 0.99
CA TYR A 147 0.95 -4.46 1.20
C TYR A 147 -0.49 -4.31 0.70
N TYR A 148 -0.79 -4.76 -0.53
CA TYR A 148 -2.15 -4.67 -1.08
C TYR A 148 -3.15 -5.55 -0.32
N ARG A 149 -2.75 -6.75 0.13
CA ARG A 149 -3.60 -7.58 0.99
C ARG A 149 -3.90 -6.89 2.33
N ALA A 150 -2.89 -6.32 2.98
CA ALA A 150 -3.05 -5.57 4.22
C ALA A 150 -3.94 -4.33 4.04
N LEU A 151 -3.79 -3.62 2.92
CA LEU A 151 -4.65 -2.49 2.57
C LEU A 151 -6.11 -2.92 2.39
N ASN A 152 -6.36 -4.00 1.66
CA ASN A 152 -7.71 -4.52 1.46
C ASN A 152 -8.34 -5.02 2.77
N GLN A 153 -7.57 -5.68 3.63
CA GLN A 153 -8.02 -6.03 4.98
C GLN A 153 -8.41 -4.78 5.76
N TYR A 154 -7.54 -3.77 5.80
CA TYR A 154 -7.78 -2.52 6.50
C TYR A 154 -9.05 -1.80 6.01
N LEU A 155 -9.24 -1.72 4.69
CA LEU A 155 -10.44 -1.10 4.13
C LEU A 155 -11.72 -1.87 4.45
N TYR A 156 -11.64 -3.19 4.63
CA TYR A 156 -12.81 -4.03 4.91
C TYR A 156 -13.16 -4.11 6.40
N SER A 157 -12.15 -4.23 7.27
CA SER A 157 -12.35 -4.48 8.72
C SER A 157 -11.88 -3.34 9.63
N GLY A 158 -11.27 -2.29 9.09
CA GLY A 158 -10.63 -1.23 9.87
C GLY A 158 -9.32 -1.66 10.54
N SER A 159 -8.81 -2.85 10.22
CA SER A 159 -7.62 -3.46 10.81
C SER A 159 -6.93 -4.37 9.80
N PHE A 160 -5.66 -4.68 10.02
CA PHE A 160 -4.92 -5.66 9.23
C PHE A 160 -3.89 -6.35 10.10
N ASP A 161 -3.48 -7.56 9.70
CA ASP A 161 -2.41 -8.29 10.36
C ASP A 161 -1.05 -7.86 9.79
N PRO A 162 -0.12 -7.34 10.62
CA PRO A 162 1.22 -6.99 10.16
C PRO A 162 1.93 -8.19 9.54
N VAL A 163 2.62 -7.97 8.42
CA VAL A 163 3.36 -9.02 7.71
C VAL A 163 4.85 -8.76 7.88
N LYS A 164 5.55 -9.70 8.52
CA LYS A 164 7.01 -9.66 8.67
C LYS A 164 7.67 -10.69 7.77
N PHE A 165 8.81 -10.35 7.20
CA PHE A 165 9.57 -11.16 6.23
C PHE A 165 10.88 -11.70 6.81
#